data_AF-A0A3D1UVX9-F1
#
_entry.id   AF-A0A3D1UVX9-F1
#
_cell.length_a   1.000
_cell.length_b   1.000
_cell.length_c   1.000
_cell.angle_alpha   90.00
_cell.angle_beta   90.00
_cell.angle_gamma   90.00
#
_symmetry.space_group_name_H-M   'P 1'
#
loop_
_entity.id
_entity.type
_entity.pdbx_description
1 polymer ?
#
loop_
_entity_poly.entity_id
_entity_poly.type
_entity_poly.pdbx_seq_one_letter_code
_entity_poly.pdbx_strand_id
1 'polypeptide(L)'
;MLLPAMNKAREAAKRTQCTNNLKHIGLAIFMYADDNNGCIQTRYYESTTNYFPQVLGGSACGGTAPYDKSAYLTNWKLYFCTNKMTYENKGVDAGNTKYQSYAIIHPSNPNWGNVSVSKFHANIQPGKGWTATMVIPNLPSPSEFILIADSAVVGKTHGYSHFRTDTLMESDTGGIGINHADKANTLHGDGHVSAQSAREMRNGFMEIKEFVGTDLTLVSMP
;
A
#
# COMPACT_ATOMS: atom_id res chain seq x y z
N MET A 1 -27.83 -11.51 -19.40
CA MET A 1 -27.64 -10.87 -18.09
C MET A 1 -27.39 -11.93 -17.05
N LEU A 2 -26.30 -11.85 -16.28
CA LEU A 2 -26.03 -12.79 -15.18
C LEU A 2 -26.79 -12.35 -13.93
N LEU A 3 -27.37 -13.30 -13.19
CA LEU A 3 -28.22 -13.05 -12.02
C LEU A 3 -27.49 -12.21 -10.95
N PRO A 4 -28.18 -11.29 -10.23
CA PRO A 4 -27.58 -10.44 -9.20
C PRO A 4 -26.76 -11.18 -8.14
N ALA A 5 -27.13 -12.44 -7.84
CA ALA A 5 -26.40 -13.31 -6.93
C ALA A 5 -24.96 -13.62 -7.41
N MET A 6 -24.77 -13.80 -8.72
CA MET A 6 -23.46 -14.14 -9.29
C MET A 6 -22.50 -12.94 -9.28
N ASN A 7 -23.02 -11.70 -9.43
CA ASN A 7 -22.19 -10.50 -9.30
C ASN A 7 -21.68 -10.33 -7.87
N LYS A 8 -22.53 -10.56 -6.85
CA LYS A 8 -22.12 -10.55 -5.44
C LYS A 8 -21.04 -11.61 -5.14
N ALA A 9 -21.20 -12.81 -5.69
CA ALA A 9 -20.21 -13.88 -5.53
C ALA A 9 -18.85 -13.53 -6.13
N ARG A 10 -18.83 -12.92 -7.33
CA ARG A 10 -17.58 -12.45 -7.97
C ARG A 10 -16.89 -11.39 -7.13
N GLU A 11 -17.64 -10.43 -6.59
CA GLU A 11 -17.06 -9.37 -5.76
C GLU A 11 -16.47 -9.93 -4.47
N ALA A 12 -17.16 -10.85 -3.81
CA ALA A 12 -16.64 -11.55 -2.64
C ALA A 12 -15.34 -12.31 -2.96
N ALA A 13 -15.27 -13.00 -4.09
CA ALA A 13 -14.07 -13.72 -4.52
C ALA A 13 -12.89 -12.78 -4.76
N LYS A 14 -13.10 -11.64 -5.43
CA LYS A 14 -12.07 -10.63 -5.64
C LYS A 14 -11.57 -10.03 -4.32
N ARG A 15 -12.47 -9.73 -3.40
CA ARG A 15 -12.10 -9.25 -2.06
C ARG A 15 -11.22 -10.28 -1.33
N THR A 16 -11.62 -11.55 -1.32
CA THR A 16 -10.83 -12.64 -0.72
C THR A 16 -9.45 -12.77 -1.37
N GLN A 17 -9.36 -12.60 -2.69
CA GLN A 17 -8.07 -12.59 -3.38
C GLN A 17 -7.18 -11.44 -2.90
N CYS A 18 -7.73 -10.22 -2.77
CA CYS A 18 -6.97 -9.08 -2.23
C CYS A 18 -6.54 -9.32 -0.77
N THR A 19 -7.42 -9.89 0.06
CA THR A 19 -7.08 -10.31 1.43
C THR A 19 -5.89 -11.27 1.44
N ASN A 20 -5.88 -12.27 0.56
CA ASN A 20 -4.79 -13.24 0.47
C ASN A 20 -3.50 -12.60 -0.05
N ASN A 21 -3.58 -11.73 -1.06
CA ASN A 21 -2.44 -10.97 -1.56
C ASN A 21 -1.79 -10.15 -0.44
N LEU A 22 -2.58 -9.42 0.36
CA LEU A 22 -2.09 -8.64 1.49
C LEU A 22 -1.47 -9.52 2.58
N LYS A 23 -2.00 -10.72 2.84
CA LYS A 23 -1.37 -11.68 3.77
C LYS A 23 0.00 -12.15 3.28
N HIS A 24 0.13 -12.45 1.98
CA HIS A 24 1.42 -12.81 1.39
C HIS A 24 2.44 -11.66 1.49
N ILE A 25 1.98 -10.43 1.21
CA ILE A 25 2.82 -9.23 1.37
C ILE A 25 3.21 -9.02 2.83
N GLY A 26 2.27 -9.18 3.78
CA GLY A 26 2.54 -9.07 5.21
C GLY A 26 3.58 -10.06 5.69
N LEU A 27 3.48 -11.33 5.30
CA LEU A 27 4.51 -12.32 5.61
C LEU A 27 5.88 -11.90 5.08
N ALA A 28 5.95 -11.44 3.83
CA ALA A 28 7.18 -10.99 3.20
C ALA A 28 7.75 -9.73 3.89
N ILE A 29 6.91 -8.81 4.36
CA ILE A 29 7.31 -7.64 5.18
C ILE A 29 8.00 -8.10 6.46
N PHE A 30 7.43 -9.04 7.19
CA PHE A 30 8.02 -9.49 8.45
C PHE A 30 9.31 -10.27 8.23
N MET A 31 9.39 -11.09 7.18
CA MET A 31 10.64 -11.75 6.80
C MET A 31 11.72 -10.73 6.44
N TYR A 32 11.39 -9.71 5.63
CA TYR A 32 12.32 -8.63 5.29
C TYR A 32 12.76 -7.88 6.55
N ALA A 33 11.82 -7.52 7.41
CA ALA A 33 12.11 -6.78 8.63
C ALA A 33 13.03 -7.60 9.55
N ASP A 34 12.82 -8.91 9.69
CA ASP A 34 13.68 -9.80 10.48
C ASP A 34 15.14 -9.77 9.98
N ASP A 35 15.32 -9.88 8.66
CA ASP A 35 16.63 -9.79 8.00
C ASP A 35 17.27 -8.39 8.05
N ASN A 36 16.48 -7.34 8.33
CA ASN A 36 16.89 -5.93 8.27
C ASN A 36 16.67 -5.17 9.59
N ASN A 37 16.88 -5.83 10.74
CA ASN A 37 16.84 -5.21 12.07
C ASN A 37 15.51 -4.50 12.40
N GLY A 38 14.39 -5.09 11.99
CA GLY A 38 13.04 -4.54 12.14
C GLY A 38 12.70 -3.41 11.18
N CYS A 39 13.58 -3.08 10.23
CA CYS A 39 13.38 -1.98 9.29
C CYS A 39 12.82 -2.47 7.95
N ILE A 40 11.89 -1.71 7.38
CA ILE A 40 11.46 -1.84 5.99
C ILE A 40 11.70 -0.53 5.25
N GLN A 41 12.26 -0.62 4.04
CA GLN A 41 12.38 0.55 3.17
C GLN A 41 11.05 0.74 2.42
N THR A 42 10.39 1.87 2.64
CA THR A 42 9.10 2.18 1.99
C THR A 42 9.28 3.00 0.71
N ARG A 43 10.41 3.72 0.61
CA ARG A 43 10.81 4.48 -0.59
C ARG A 43 12.33 4.66 -0.62
N TYR A 44 12.92 4.62 -1.80
CA TYR A 44 14.35 4.86 -2.03
C TYR A 44 14.55 5.67 -3.30
N TYR A 45 15.45 6.64 -3.26
CA TYR A 45 15.81 7.48 -4.40
C TYR A 45 17.32 7.68 -4.45
N GLU A 46 17.89 7.57 -5.63
CA GLU A 46 19.25 8.00 -5.92
C GLU A 46 19.32 8.63 -7.32
N SER A 47 19.18 7.82 -8.36
CA SER A 47 18.99 8.24 -9.76
C SER A 47 17.58 7.95 -10.27
N THR A 48 16.92 6.96 -9.66
CA THR A 48 15.54 6.56 -9.91
C THR A 48 14.83 6.33 -8.59
N THR A 49 13.51 6.55 -8.56
CA THR A 49 12.68 6.30 -7.37
C THR A 49 12.16 4.87 -7.38
N ASN A 50 12.53 4.10 -6.35
CA ASN A 50 11.98 2.80 -6.03
C ASN A 50 10.99 2.92 -4.88
N TYR A 51 9.89 2.20 -4.98
CA TYR A 51 8.84 2.17 -3.96
C TYR A 51 8.82 0.81 -3.27
N PHE A 52 8.01 0.70 -2.22
CA PHE A 52 7.92 -0.51 -1.40
C PHE A 52 7.80 -1.83 -2.20
N PRO A 53 6.94 -1.95 -3.24
CA PRO A 53 6.87 -3.19 -4.03
C PRO A 53 8.18 -3.56 -4.71
N GLN A 54 8.96 -2.58 -5.19
CA GLN A 54 10.28 -2.80 -5.78
C GLN A 54 11.28 -3.28 -4.75
N VAL A 55 11.27 -2.68 -3.55
CA VAL A 55 12.16 -3.08 -2.45
C VAL A 55 11.93 -4.55 -2.10
N LEU A 56 10.67 -4.93 -1.86
CA LEU A 56 10.31 -6.29 -1.47
C LEU A 56 10.40 -7.27 -2.65
N GLY A 57 10.13 -6.79 -3.86
CA GLY A 57 10.20 -7.52 -5.12
C GLY A 57 11.60 -7.70 -5.70
N GLY A 58 12.66 -7.35 -4.97
CA GLY A 58 14.03 -7.62 -5.40
C GLY A 58 14.67 -6.55 -6.29
N SER A 59 13.99 -5.43 -6.55
CA SER A 59 14.59 -4.20 -7.07
C SER A 59 15.08 -3.31 -5.91
N ALA A 60 16.00 -3.84 -5.09
CA ALA A 60 16.73 -3.01 -4.14
C ALA A 60 17.83 -2.25 -4.92
N CYS A 61 17.86 -0.92 -4.78
CA CYS A 61 18.93 -0.04 -5.25
C CYS A 61 19.11 0.06 -6.78
N GLY A 62 18.13 0.64 -7.48
CA GLY A 62 18.35 1.23 -8.82
C GLY A 62 18.54 0.25 -9.99
N GLY A 63 18.39 -1.05 -9.77
CA GLY A 63 18.43 -2.06 -10.82
C GLY A 63 17.05 -2.54 -11.27
N THR A 64 16.92 -2.85 -12.56
CA THR A 64 15.83 -3.66 -13.16
C THR A 64 15.92 -5.12 -12.71
N ALA A 65 16.11 -5.37 -11.42
CA ALA A 65 16.20 -6.72 -10.89
C ALA A 65 14.80 -7.35 -10.97
N PRO A 66 14.66 -8.46 -11.71
CA PRO A 66 13.37 -9.03 -12.02
C PRO A 66 12.76 -9.69 -10.78
N TYR A 67 11.44 -9.56 -10.61
CA TYR A 67 10.72 -10.06 -9.43
C TYR A 67 10.97 -11.54 -9.17
N ASP A 68 11.16 -12.34 -10.21
CA ASP A 68 11.48 -13.77 -10.13
C ASP A 68 12.77 -14.09 -9.35
N LYS A 69 13.63 -13.09 -9.09
CA LYS A 69 14.84 -13.21 -8.27
C LYS A 69 14.70 -12.63 -6.86
N SER A 70 13.52 -12.13 -6.46
CA SER A 70 13.29 -11.65 -5.09
C SER A 70 13.45 -12.78 -4.08
N ALA A 71 14.13 -12.49 -2.97
CA ALA A 71 14.19 -13.39 -1.81
C ALA A 71 12.87 -13.48 -1.04
N TYR A 72 11.98 -12.48 -1.18
CA TYR A 72 10.79 -12.35 -0.33
C TYR A 72 9.48 -12.54 -1.09
N LEU A 73 9.35 -11.94 -2.29
CA LEU A 73 8.12 -12.02 -3.07
C LEU A 73 8.36 -11.94 -4.57
N THR A 74 8.15 -13.07 -5.27
CA THR A 74 8.48 -13.21 -6.69
C THR A 74 7.35 -12.92 -7.67
N ASN A 75 6.10 -12.92 -7.19
CA ASN A 75 4.94 -12.69 -8.03
C ASN A 75 4.46 -11.24 -7.89
N TRP A 76 4.83 -10.40 -8.86
CA TRP A 76 4.47 -8.98 -8.90
C TRP A 76 2.95 -8.72 -8.90
N LYS A 77 2.14 -9.67 -9.38
CA LYS A 77 0.67 -9.51 -9.43
C LYS A 77 0.05 -9.41 -8.04
N LEU A 78 0.76 -9.89 -7.01
CA LEU A 78 0.31 -9.80 -5.62
C LEU A 78 0.21 -8.35 -5.15
N TYR A 79 0.96 -7.41 -5.72
CA TYR A 79 0.94 -6.02 -5.28
C TYR A 79 -0.28 -5.23 -5.70
N PHE A 80 -1.23 -5.80 -6.45
CA PHE A 80 -2.37 -5.05 -7.01
C PHE A 80 -3.70 -5.49 -6.43
N CYS A 81 -4.57 -4.51 -6.21
CA CYS A 81 -5.99 -4.75 -5.96
C CYS A 81 -6.64 -5.34 -7.23
N THR A 82 -7.29 -6.50 -7.11
CA THR A 82 -7.93 -7.19 -8.24
C THR A 82 -9.04 -6.36 -8.91
N ASN A 83 -9.65 -5.42 -8.19
CA ASN A 83 -10.67 -4.51 -8.73
C ASN A 83 -10.10 -3.28 -9.45
N LYS A 84 -8.84 -2.92 -9.19
CA LYS A 84 -8.21 -1.71 -9.75
C LYS A 84 -6.97 -2.01 -10.60
N MET A 85 -6.65 -3.28 -10.81
CA MET A 85 -5.64 -3.71 -11.79
C MET A 85 -6.11 -3.35 -13.21
N THR A 86 -5.62 -2.24 -13.76
CA THR A 86 -5.96 -1.79 -15.12
C THR A 86 -5.07 -2.43 -16.19
N TYR A 87 -5.52 -2.38 -17.45
CA TYR A 87 -4.84 -2.94 -18.63
C TYR A 87 -3.54 -2.19 -18.99
N GLU A 88 -3.32 -0.96 -18.52
CA GLU A 88 -2.03 -0.24 -18.68
C GLU A 88 -0.88 -0.95 -17.94
N ASN A 89 -1.17 -1.77 -16.92
CA ASN A 89 -0.21 -2.68 -16.28
C ASN A 89 0.10 -3.95 -17.13
N LYS A 90 -0.54 -4.13 -18.30
CA LYS A 90 -0.28 -5.24 -19.25
C LYS A 90 0.53 -4.81 -20.47
N GLY A 91 0.64 -3.51 -20.75
CA GLY A 91 1.29 -2.96 -21.95
C GLY A 91 2.66 -2.32 -21.71
N VAL A 92 2.99 -2.00 -20.45
CA VAL A 92 4.30 -1.47 -20.04
C VAL A 92 4.85 -2.44 -19.00
N ASP A 93 5.85 -3.24 -19.40
CA ASP A 93 6.63 -4.17 -18.58
C ASP A 93 5.88 -4.83 -17.41
N ALA A 94 5.48 -6.09 -17.59
CA ALA A 94 4.77 -6.95 -16.64
C ALA A 94 5.48 -7.14 -15.27
N GLY A 95 5.66 -6.06 -14.51
CA GLY A 95 6.55 -5.93 -13.36
C GLY A 95 6.73 -4.47 -12.88
N ASN A 96 6.19 -3.46 -13.57
CA ASN A 96 6.20 -2.08 -13.10
C ASN A 96 5.15 -1.81 -12.01
N THR A 97 5.43 -2.27 -10.79
CA THR A 97 4.61 -2.09 -9.58
C THR A 97 4.69 -0.68 -8.97
N LYS A 98 5.40 0.24 -9.64
CA LYS A 98 5.58 1.64 -9.21
C LYS A 98 4.27 2.38 -9.04
N TYR A 99 3.28 2.01 -9.85
CA TYR A 99 1.98 2.67 -9.91
C TYR A 99 0.87 1.67 -9.61
N GLN A 100 -0.21 2.15 -8.98
CA GLN A 100 -1.46 1.39 -8.75
C GLN A 100 -1.32 0.09 -7.94
N SER A 101 -0.16 -0.20 -7.34
CA SER A 101 -0.04 -1.22 -6.30
C SER A 101 -0.79 -0.80 -5.03
N TYR A 102 -0.95 -1.70 -4.07
CA TYR A 102 -1.54 -1.41 -2.77
C TYR A 102 -0.87 -0.23 -2.08
N ALA A 103 -1.67 0.61 -1.43
CA ALA A 103 -1.20 1.85 -0.85
C ALA A 103 -0.49 1.56 0.48
N ILE A 104 0.79 1.92 0.59
CA ILE A 104 1.52 1.90 1.86
C ILE A 104 1.48 3.28 2.53
N ILE A 105 1.47 3.35 3.85
CA ILE A 105 1.53 4.65 4.54
C ILE A 105 2.75 5.46 4.06
N HIS A 106 2.53 6.73 3.72
CA HIS A 106 3.55 7.59 3.15
C HIS A 106 4.61 7.97 4.20
N PRO A 107 5.90 8.04 3.83
CA PRO A 107 6.98 8.41 4.75
C PRO A 107 6.87 9.82 5.35
N SER A 108 6.31 10.79 4.61
CA SER A 108 6.09 12.15 5.10
C SER A 108 4.73 12.34 5.77
N ASN A 109 4.12 11.29 6.32
CA ASN A 109 2.85 11.40 7.04
C ASN A 109 2.98 12.44 8.17
N PRO A 110 1.98 13.33 8.39
CA PRO A 110 2.01 14.17 9.58
C PRO A 110 1.80 13.34 10.85
N ASN A 111 2.09 13.95 12.00
CA ASN A 111 1.63 13.42 13.28
C ASN A 111 0.09 13.43 13.31
N TRP A 112 -0.53 12.46 13.97
CA TRP A 112 -1.97 12.38 14.16
C TRP A 112 -2.28 11.99 15.61
N GLY A 113 -3.37 12.52 16.18
CA GLY A 113 -3.66 12.37 17.60
C GLY A 113 -2.42 12.61 18.48
N ASN A 114 -2.04 11.59 19.27
CA ASN A 114 -0.83 11.58 20.09
C ASN A 114 0.34 10.80 19.46
N VAL A 115 0.23 10.40 18.20
CA VAL A 115 1.22 9.62 17.48
C VAL A 115 2.21 10.54 16.77
N SER A 116 3.49 10.33 17.06
CA SER A 116 4.58 11.02 16.38
C SER A 116 5.24 10.10 15.36
N VAL A 117 5.20 10.49 14.08
CA VAL A 117 5.69 9.68 12.94
C VAL A 117 7.18 9.39 13.06
N SER A 118 7.97 10.32 13.61
CA SER A 118 9.40 10.15 13.83
C SER A 118 9.77 9.01 14.78
N LYS A 119 8.81 8.43 15.53
CA LYS A 119 9.06 7.29 16.41
C LYS A 119 9.21 5.96 15.68
N PHE A 120 8.56 5.81 14.52
CA PHE A 120 8.54 4.58 13.74
C PHE A 120 8.92 4.80 12.27
N HIS A 121 9.19 6.03 11.86
CA HIS A 121 9.60 6.38 10.51
C HIS A 121 10.83 7.29 10.53
N ALA A 122 11.77 7.03 9.63
CA ALA A 122 12.98 7.82 9.46
C ALA A 122 13.29 8.04 7.98
N ASN A 123 13.67 9.27 7.64
CA ASN A 123 14.30 9.57 6.35
C ASN A 123 15.81 9.64 6.56
N ILE A 124 16.55 8.83 5.81
CA ILE A 124 18.01 8.73 5.87
C ILE A 124 18.57 9.18 4.52
N GLN A 125 19.64 9.98 4.53
CA GLN A 125 20.29 10.48 3.31
C GLN A 125 21.68 9.85 3.13
N PRO A 126 21.77 8.63 2.54
CA PRO A 126 23.07 8.03 2.24
C PRO A 126 23.66 8.68 0.97
N GLY A 127 24.69 9.50 1.14
CA GLY A 127 25.44 10.09 0.02
C GLY A 127 24.57 10.98 -0.86
N LYS A 128 24.42 10.62 -2.15
CA LYS A 128 23.61 11.39 -3.12
C LYS A 128 22.13 10.99 -3.16
N GLY A 129 21.73 9.92 -2.46
CA GLY A 129 20.36 9.43 -2.42
C GLY A 129 19.64 9.74 -1.11
N TRP A 130 18.36 9.39 -1.04
CA TRP A 130 17.55 9.40 0.17
C TRP A 130 16.68 8.14 0.27
N THR A 131 16.45 7.66 1.49
CA THR A 131 15.58 6.53 1.77
C THR A 131 14.61 6.87 2.89
N ALA A 132 13.39 6.38 2.74
CA ALA A 132 12.36 6.40 3.75
C ALA A 132 12.22 5.00 4.32
N THR A 133 12.38 4.88 5.63
CA THR A 133 12.40 3.61 6.34
C THR A 133 11.38 3.62 7.46
N MET A 134 10.66 2.51 7.62
CA MET A 134 9.76 2.27 8.74
C MET A 134 10.34 1.20 9.65
N VAL A 135 10.23 1.41 10.96
CA VAL A 135 10.70 0.49 12.00
C VAL A 135 9.50 -0.25 12.55
N ILE A 136 9.26 -1.47 12.07
CA ILE A 136 8.08 -2.28 12.40
C ILE A 136 7.92 -2.50 13.92
N PRO A 137 8.98 -2.82 14.70
CA PRO A 137 8.85 -2.96 16.15
C PRO A 137 8.39 -1.69 16.89
N ASN A 138 8.54 -0.52 16.28
CA ASN A 138 8.17 0.76 16.89
C ASN A 138 6.74 1.21 16.53
N LEU A 139 6.01 0.42 15.74
CA LEU A 139 4.64 0.76 15.35
C LEU A 139 3.74 0.87 16.60
N PRO A 140 3.05 2.00 16.81
CA PRO A 140 2.11 2.12 17.90
C PRO A 140 0.83 1.33 17.58
N SER A 141 0.29 0.62 18.57
CA SER A 141 -0.91 -0.21 18.42
C SER A 141 -0.90 -1.09 17.16
N PRO A 142 0.02 -2.08 17.03
CA PRO A 142 0.19 -2.84 15.78
C PRO A 142 -1.09 -3.46 15.20
N SER A 143 -2.03 -3.89 16.05
CA SER A 143 -3.32 -4.45 15.62
C SER A 143 -4.35 -3.42 15.15
N GLU A 144 -4.05 -2.12 15.25
CA GLU A 144 -4.91 -1.04 14.74
C GLU A 144 -4.18 -0.17 13.70
N PHE A 145 -2.86 -0.35 13.58
CA PHE A 145 -2.01 0.38 12.65
C PHE A 145 -2.13 -0.20 11.26
N ILE A 146 -2.76 0.52 10.34
CA ILE A 146 -2.84 0.14 8.92
C ILE A 146 -1.48 0.41 8.26
N LEU A 147 -0.80 -0.66 7.86
CA LEU A 147 0.46 -0.61 7.10
C LEU A 147 0.19 -0.40 5.60
N ILE A 148 -0.68 -1.24 5.04
CA ILE A 148 -0.98 -1.30 3.61
C ILE A 148 -2.48 -1.44 3.42
N ALA A 149 -3.04 -0.84 2.38
CA ALA A 149 -4.45 -0.96 2.04
C ALA A 149 -4.71 -1.14 0.54
N ASP A 150 -5.92 -1.61 0.21
CA ASP A 150 -6.48 -1.45 -1.14
C ASP A 150 -6.31 0.00 -1.61
N SER A 151 -5.99 0.16 -2.89
CA SER A 151 -5.64 1.47 -3.46
C SER A 151 -6.42 1.79 -4.72
N ALA A 152 -6.58 3.08 -4.98
CA ALA A 152 -7.06 3.62 -6.24
C ALA A 152 -6.47 5.01 -6.49
N VAL A 153 -6.61 5.51 -7.71
CA VAL A 153 -6.08 6.82 -8.13
C VAL A 153 -7.25 7.68 -8.60
N VAL A 154 -7.25 8.96 -8.19
CA VAL A 154 -8.26 9.95 -8.57
C VAL A 154 -7.76 10.76 -9.76
N GLY A 155 -8.56 10.87 -10.82
CA GLY A 155 -8.36 11.85 -11.90
C GLY A 155 -7.09 11.71 -12.74
N LYS A 156 -6.33 10.61 -12.62
CA LYS A 156 -5.08 10.35 -13.36
C LYS A 156 -5.03 8.92 -13.90
N THR A 157 -4.19 8.70 -14.91
CA THR A 157 -3.90 7.36 -15.45
C THR A 157 -2.96 6.57 -14.53
N HIS A 158 -2.03 7.25 -13.85
CA HIS A 158 -1.04 6.65 -12.95
C HIS A 158 -0.99 7.40 -11.62
N GLY A 159 -0.72 6.67 -10.53
CA GLY A 159 -0.53 7.25 -9.21
C GLY A 159 0.32 6.36 -8.32
N TYR A 160 1.15 6.99 -7.48
CA TYR A 160 1.97 6.30 -6.49
C TYR A 160 1.10 5.63 -5.43
N SER A 161 1.55 4.48 -4.99
CA SER A 161 0.80 3.62 -4.10
C SER A 161 1.08 3.95 -2.65
N HIS A 162 0.67 5.15 -2.24
CA HIS A 162 0.77 5.59 -0.87
C HIS A 162 -0.54 6.17 -0.34
N PHE A 163 -0.67 6.28 0.96
CA PHE A 163 -1.72 7.07 1.60
C PHE A 163 -1.17 7.86 2.78
N ARG A 164 -1.86 8.91 3.18
CA ARG A 164 -1.59 9.63 4.43
C ARG A 164 -2.83 9.62 5.30
N THR A 165 -2.65 9.98 6.57
CA THR A 165 -3.75 10.09 7.53
C THR A 165 -4.61 11.33 7.27
N ASP A 166 -4.01 12.42 6.78
CA ASP A 166 -4.65 13.73 6.67
C ASP A 166 -5.16 14.09 5.28
N THR A 167 -4.43 13.74 4.23
CA THR A 167 -4.70 14.13 2.84
C THR A 167 -4.20 13.08 1.84
N LEU A 168 -4.81 13.01 0.66
CA LEU A 168 -4.34 12.15 -0.42
C LEU A 168 -3.11 12.71 -1.14
N MET A 169 -2.98 14.04 -1.26
CA MET A 169 -2.27 14.62 -2.41
C MET A 169 -0.84 15.12 -2.12
N GLU A 170 0.13 14.45 -2.75
CA GLU A 170 1.12 15.11 -3.63
C GLU A 170 0.66 14.94 -5.09
N SER A 171 1.03 15.84 -6.01
CA SER A 171 0.72 15.65 -7.44
C SER A 171 1.25 14.27 -7.89
N ASP A 172 0.35 13.36 -8.28
CA ASP A 172 0.64 11.98 -8.77
C ASP A 172 0.51 10.85 -7.73
N THR A 173 -0.22 11.07 -6.64
CA THR A 173 -0.47 10.04 -5.61
C THR A 173 -1.85 9.38 -5.78
N GLY A 174 -1.89 8.08 -5.50
CA GLY A 174 -3.13 7.36 -5.19
C GLY A 174 -3.47 7.47 -3.71
N GLY A 175 -4.51 6.76 -3.28
CA GLY A 175 -4.94 6.72 -1.88
C GLY A 175 -5.60 5.40 -1.53
N ILE A 176 -6.12 5.29 -0.30
CA ILE A 176 -6.91 4.11 0.11
C ILE A 176 -8.17 4.04 -0.75
N GLY A 177 -8.28 3.00 -1.57
CA GLY A 177 -9.42 2.74 -2.44
C GLY A 177 -10.42 1.83 -1.74
N ILE A 178 -11.65 2.30 -1.54
CA ILE A 178 -12.75 1.50 -0.98
C ILE A 178 -13.38 0.59 -2.06
N ASN A 179 -12.52 -0.23 -2.66
CA ASN A 179 -12.75 -0.94 -3.92
C ASN A 179 -13.68 -2.15 -3.83
N HIS A 180 -14.03 -2.60 -2.62
CA HIS A 180 -14.76 -3.85 -2.38
C HIS A 180 -16.08 -3.60 -1.67
N ALA A 181 -17.06 -3.08 -2.41
CA ALA A 181 -18.36 -2.66 -1.89
C ALA A 181 -18.22 -1.66 -0.72
N ASP A 182 -17.59 -0.51 -1.02
CA ASP A 182 -17.32 0.59 -0.10
C ASP A 182 -16.43 0.23 1.11
N LYS A 183 -15.65 -0.84 0.95
CA LYS A 183 -14.61 -1.27 1.89
C LYS A 183 -13.26 -1.42 1.20
N ALA A 184 -12.21 -1.21 1.96
CA ALA A 184 -10.83 -1.54 1.64
C ALA A 184 -10.37 -2.71 2.52
N ASN A 185 -9.63 -3.66 1.96
CA ASN A 185 -8.81 -4.57 2.73
C ASN A 185 -7.58 -3.80 3.23
N THR A 186 -7.26 -3.98 4.50
CA THR A 186 -6.18 -3.31 5.20
C THR A 186 -5.32 -4.37 5.88
N LEU A 187 -4.02 -4.31 5.63
CA LEU A 187 -2.99 -5.06 6.35
C LEU A 187 -2.53 -4.23 7.53
N HIS A 188 -2.52 -4.84 8.72
CA HIS A 188 -2.15 -4.19 9.97
C HIS A 188 -0.71 -4.50 10.38
N GLY A 189 -0.20 -3.71 11.32
CA GLY A 189 1.17 -3.80 11.87
C GLY A 189 1.54 -5.14 12.51
N ASP A 190 0.55 -5.92 12.94
CA ASP A 190 0.71 -7.28 13.48
C ASP A 190 0.57 -8.38 12.40
N GLY A 191 0.25 -8.02 11.16
CA GLY A 191 0.11 -8.92 10.03
C GLY A 191 -1.30 -9.44 9.75
N HIS A 192 -2.29 -9.11 10.58
CA HIS A 192 -3.66 -9.47 10.25
C HIS A 192 -4.21 -8.58 9.12
N VAL A 193 -5.20 -9.10 8.39
CA VAL A 193 -5.88 -8.37 7.32
C VAL A 193 -7.36 -8.28 7.63
N SER A 194 -7.92 -7.07 7.52
CA SER A 194 -9.32 -6.78 7.81
C SER A 194 -9.97 -6.03 6.65
N ALA A 195 -11.30 -6.07 6.52
CA ALA A 195 -12.03 -5.26 5.54
C ALA A 195 -12.75 -4.11 6.26
N GLN A 196 -12.29 -2.88 6.02
CA GLN A 196 -12.76 -1.68 6.71
C GLN A 196 -13.43 -0.71 5.72
N SER A 197 -14.53 -0.11 6.14
CA SER A 197 -15.16 1.03 5.47
C SER A 197 -14.41 2.32 5.78
N ALA A 198 -14.64 3.37 4.97
CA ALA A 198 -14.09 4.70 5.22
C ALA A 198 -14.46 5.24 6.62
N ARG A 199 -15.68 4.95 7.12
CA ARG A 199 -16.12 5.35 8.46
C ARG A 199 -15.37 4.61 9.57
N GLU A 200 -15.11 3.32 9.39
CA GLU A 200 -14.33 2.53 10.36
C GLU A 200 -12.88 3.01 10.42
N MET A 201 -12.26 3.31 9.27
CA MET A 201 -10.89 3.85 9.23
C MET A 201 -10.79 5.27 9.77
N ARG A 202 -11.80 6.13 9.51
CA ARG A 202 -11.85 7.50 10.03
C ARG A 202 -11.96 7.56 11.55
N ASN A 203 -12.76 6.67 12.13
CA ASN A 203 -12.98 6.60 13.58
C ASN A 203 -11.99 5.65 14.27
N GLY A 204 -11.09 5.02 13.51
CA GLY A 204 -10.05 4.14 14.03
C GLY A 204 -8.79 4.90 14.44
N PHE A 205 -7.80 4.14 14.91
CA PHE A 205 -6.55 4.65 15.48
C PHE A 205 -5.79 5.66 14.60
N MET A 206 -5.79 5.48 13.28
CA MET A 206 -5.06 6.35 12.34
C MET A 206 -5.84 7.57 11.85
N GLU A 207 -7.13 7.67 12.19
CA GLU A 207 -7.98 8.82 11.86
C GLU A 207 -7.97 9.22 10.37
N ILE A 208 -7.98 8.24 9.45
CA ILE A 208 -7.83 8.51 8.01
C ILE A 208 -8.96 9.42 7.51
N LYS A 209 -8.57 10.54 6.88
CA LYS A 209 -9.52 11.58 6.44
C LYS A 209 -9.91 11.50 4.97
N GLU A 210 -9.09 10.93 4.12
CA GLU A 210 -9.36 10.91 2.68
C GLU A 210 -9.22 9.52 2.06
N PHE A 211 -10.14 9.21 1.16
CA PHE A 211 -10.27 7.92 0.50
C PHE A 211 -10.60 8.13 -0.98
N VAL A 212 -10.47 7.06 -1.76
CA VAL A 212 -10.86 7.02 -3.16
C VAL A 212 -12.09 6.12 -3.31
N GLY A 213 -13.18 6.72 -3.79
CA GLY A 213 -14.45 6.05 -4.04
C GLY A 213 -14.36 5.00 -5.15
N THR A 214 -15.37 4.14 -5.22
CA THR A 214 -15.46 3.12 -6.28
C THR A 214 -15.55 3.73 -7.68
N ASP A 215 -16.15 4.92 -7.78
CA ASP A 215 -16.27 5.79 -8.95
C ASP A 215 -15.01 6.63 -9.25
N LEU A 216 -13.92 6.40 -8.50
CA LEU A 216 -12.65 7.13 -8.61
C LEU A 216 -12.74 8.61 -8.24
N THR A 217 -13.72 8.99 -7.42
CA THR A 217 -13.82 10.33 -6.83
C THR A 217 -13.19 10.38 -5.44
N LEU A 218 -12.86 11.59 -4.99
CA LEU A 218 -12.37 11.83 -3.64
C LEU A 218 -13.52 11.71 -2.64
N VAL A 219 -13.33 10.91 -1.60
CA VAL A 219 -14.22 10.83 -0.44
C VAL A 219 -13.48 11.38 0.77
N SER A 220 -13.83 12.60 1.16
CA SER A 220 -13.29 13.25 2.36
C SER A 220 -14.23 13.04 3.54
N MET A 221 -13.66 12.64 4.68
CA MET A 221 -14.34 12.45 5.96
C MET A 221 -13.92 13.56 6.93
N PRO A 222 -14.87 14.21 7.62
CA PRO A 222 -14.57 15.25 8.61
C PRO A 222 -13.85 14.68 9.83
#